data_AF-A0A3B4VDK2-F1
#
_entry.id   AF-A0A3B4VDK2-F1
#
_cell.length_a   1.000
_cell.length_b   1.000
_cell.length_c   1.000
_cell.angle_alpha   90.00
_cell.angle_beta   90.00
_cell.angle_gamma   90.00
#
_symmetry.space_group_name_H-M   'P 1'
#
loop_
_entity.id
_entity.type
_entity.pdbx_description
1 polymer ?
#
loop_
_entity_poly.entity_id
_entity_poly.type
_entity_poly.pdbx_seq_one_letter_code
_entity_poly.pdbx_strand_id
1 'polypeptide(L)'
;MIHECTRVRASACAAFIKRSRDAECSPEFSQCGPWSPLTTKDALTCLSQSENDLETKYRRSMLDIAILQDRIALQCESVRKIQSDRIDLSTRMRDMEQKLQHERQDHRDVNSALSRQFKTMQTELTNKVKRLEKEVSQLNEELALCQEELRKEKREREKMERDKDATIADLLHKLDNMEMHYEKVLHDTLDSLSSQLSVARQKWEDNSTALHQNYKGLLSEFGLNAVDI
;
A
#
# COMPACT_ATOMS: atom_id res chain seq x y z
N MET A 1 -49.50 -10.27 -14.94
CA MET A 1 -49.82 -9.49 -16.15
C MET A 1 -49.59 -10.28 -17.46
N ILE A 2 -49.76 -11.62 -17.47
CA ILE A 2 -49.72 -12.47 -18.68
C ILE A 2 -50.96 -13.39 -18.77
N HIS A 3 -51.88 -13.33 -17.79
CA HIS A 3 -53.09 -14.18 -17.75
C HIS A 3 -54.40 -13.51 -18.23
N GLU A 4 -54.36 -12.24 -18.65
CA GLU A 4 -55.55 -11.51 -19.12
C GLU A 4 -55.67 -11.39 -20.64
N CYS A 5 -54.65 -11.80 -21.40
CA CYS A 5 -54.66 -11.66 -22.87
C CYS A 5 -55.32 -12.85 -23.61
N THR A 6 -55.60 -13.96 -22.92
CA THR A 6 -56.22 -15.17 -23.52
C THR A 6 -57.76 -15.19 -23.44
N ARG A 7 -58.39 -14.28 -22.68
CA ARG A 7 -59.86 -14.26 -22.49
C ARG A 7 -60.62 -13.43 -23.53
N VAL A 8 -59.95 -12.51 -24.25
CA VAL A 8 -60.61 -11.61 -25.23
C VAL A 8 -60.76 -12.25 -26.62
N ARG A 9 -59.94 -13.25 -26.98
CA ARG A 9 -60.02 -13.91 -28.31
C ARG A 9 -61.06 -15.03 -28.42
N ALA A 10 -61.55 -15.57 -27.29
CA ALA A 10 -62.60 -16.59 -27.30
C ALA A 10 -64.02 -16.00 -27.51
N SER A 11 -64.23 -14.71 -27.25
CA SER A 11 -65.53 -14.04 -27.38
C SER A 11 -65.84 -13.52 -28.79
N ALA A 12 -64.85 -13.43 -29.68
CA ALA A 12 -65.02 -12.90 -31.04
C ALA A 12 -65.34 -13.98 -32.10
N CYS A 13 -64.98 -15.25 -31.85
CA CYS A 13 -65.28 -16.36 -32.77
C CYS A 13 -66.70 -16.93 -32.64
N ALA A 14 -67.44 -16.61 -31.57
CA ALA A 14 -68.82 -17.06 -31.38
C ALA A 14 -69.87 -16.16 -32.08
N ALA A 15 -69.47 -14.97 -32.54
CA ALA A 15 -70.39 -13.98 -33.12
C ALA A 15 -70.53 -14.05 -34.66
N PHE A 16 -69.68 -14.81 -35.36
CA PHE A 16 -69.69 -14.88 -36.83
C PHE A 16 -70.44 -16.09 -37.40
N ILE A 17 -70.74 -17.11 -36.58
CA ILE A 17 -71.37 -18.37 -37.05
C ILE A 17 -72.91 -18.34 -36.96
N LYS A 18 -73.53 -17.25 -36.47
CA LYS A 18 -74.99 -17.17 -36.23
C LYS A 18 -75.77 -16.25 -37.18
N ARG A 19 -75.24 -15.90 -38.36
CA ARG A 19 -75.87 -14.93 -39.28
C ARG A 19 -75.94 -15.34 -40.76
N SER A 20 -76.02 -16.64 -41.05
CA SER A 20 -76.25 -17.16 -42.44
C SER A 20 -77.30 -18.27 -42.51
N ARG A 21 -78.29 -18.25 -41.62
CA ARG A 21 -79.58 -18.93 -41.84
C ARG A 21 -80.64 -17.86 -41.95
N ASP A 22 -81.55 -18.07 -42.90
CA ASP A 22 -82.79 -17.32 -43.13
C ASP A 22 -82.65 -16.15 -44.12
N ALA A 23 -82.72 -16.51 -45.41
CA ALA A 23 -83.33 -15.69 -46.45
C ALA A 23 -83.94 -16.62 -47.50
N GLU A 24 -85.06 -17.25 -47.12
CA GLU A 24 -86.07 -17.68 -48.09
C GLU A 24 -86.78 -16.42 -48.63
N CYS A 25 -86.84 -16.28 -49.95
CA CYS A 25 -88.03 -15.75 -50.62
C CYS A 25 -88.02 -16.14 -52.11
N SER A 26 -88.68 -17.29 -52.38
CA SER A 26 -89.52 -17.52 -53.57
C SER A 26 -90.52 -16.35 -53.77
N PRO A 27 -91.19 -16.15 -54.93
CA PRO A 27 -91.75 -17.22 -55.78
C PRO A 27 -91.83 -16.95 -57.30
N GLU A 28 -92.03 -18.01 -58.08
CA GLU A 28 -92.98 -17.94 -59.19
C GLU A 28 -93.52 -19.34 -59.53
N PHE A 29 -94.83 -19.39 -59.70
CA PHE A 29 -95.68 -20.57 -59.74
C PHE A 29 -96.33 -20.64 -61.11
N SER A 30 -96.48 -21.87 -61.64
CA SER A 30 -97.43 -22.27 -62.69
C SER A 30 -97.31 -21.70 -64.11
N GLN A 31 -97.07 -22.59 -65.08
CA GLN A 31 -98.16 -23.16 -65.90
C GLN A 31 -97.67 -24.34 -66.75
N CYS A 32 -98.34 -25.48 -66.62
CA CYS A 32 -98.25 -26.62 -67.52
C CYS A 32 -99.32 -26.50 -68.62
N GLY A 33 -98.90 -26.74 -69.87
CA GLY A 33 -99.71 -27.18 -71.00
C GLY A 33 -99.48 -26.36 -72.29
N PRO A 34 -99.68 -26.90 -73.50
CA PRO A 34 -99.88 -28.30 -73.93
C PRO A 34 -98.73 -28.83 -74.84
N TRP A 35 -98.72 -30.16 -75.01
CA TRP A 35 -97.77 -30.90 -75.85
C TRP A 35 -97.66 -30.39 -77.29
N SER A 36 -96.43 -30.23 -77.76
CA SER A 36 -96.05 -30.26 -79.18
C SER A 36 -94.64 -30.87 -79.30
N PRO A 37 -94.35 -31.66 -80.35
CA PRO A 37 -93.21 -32.58 -80.35
C PRO A 37 -91.89 -31.81 -80.49
N LEU A 38 -91.10 -31.74 -79.42
CA LEU A 38 -89.74 -31.23 -79.49
C LEU A 38 -88.86 -32.26 -80.20
N THR A 39 -88.39 -31.83 -81.36
CA THR A 39 -87.50 -32.56 -82.24
C THR A 39 -86.16 -32.86 -81.56
N THR A 40 -85.46 -33.88 -82.05
CA THR A 40 -84.17 -34.42 -81.55
C THR A 40 -83.05 -33.38 -81.37
N LYS A 41 -83.22 -32.13 -81.84
CA LYS A 41 -82.26 -31.01 -81.68
C LYS A 41 -82.27 -30.36 -80.29
N ASP A 42 -83.40 -30.32 -79.59
CA ASP A 42 -83.51 -29.53 -78.35
C ASP A 42 -83.06 -30.31 -77.10
N ALA A 43 -83.16 -31.64 -77.12
CA ALA A 43 -82.55 -32.52 -76.11
C ALA A 43 -81.01 -32.56 -76.19
N LEU A 44 -80.44 -32.48 -77.40
CA LEU A 44 -78.99 -32.32 -77.63
C LEU A 44 -78.46 -30.99 -77.09
N THR A 45 -79.26 -29.92 -77.15
CA THR A 45 -78.89 -28.59 -76.67
C THR A 45 -78.91 -28.51 -75.13
N CYS A 46 -79.83 -29.21 -74.47
CA CYS A 46 -79.91 -29.26 -73.00
C CYS A 46 -78.81 -30.13 -72.34
N LEU A 47 -78.46 -31.26 -72.97
CA LEU A 47 -77.30 -32.10 -72.57
C LEU A 47 -75.97 -31.34 -72.78
N SER A 48 -75.82 -30.68 -73.92
CA SER A 48 -74.69 -29.80 -74.24
C SER A 48 -74.54 -28.66 -73.24
N GLN A 49 -75.64 -28.03 -72.78
CA GLN A 49 -75.59 -26.98 -71.76
C GLN A 49 -75.12 -27.51 -70.39
N SER A 50 -75.55 -28.72 -70.00
CA SER A 50 -75.11 -29.35 -68.74
C SER A 50 -73.63 -29.76 -68.75
N GLU A 51 -73.14 -30.22 -69.89
CA GLU A 51 -71.73 -30.58 -70.10
C GLU A 51 -70.84 -29.33 -70.11
N ASN A 52 -71.29 -28.24 -70.73
CA ASN A 52 -70.61 -26.94 -70.68
C ASN A 52 -70.60 -26.33 -69.28
N ASP A 53 -71.66 -26.51 -68.48
CA ASP A 53 -71.71 -26.06 -67.08
C ASP A 53 -70.75 -26.89 -66.19
N LEU A 54 -70.68 -28.20 -66.36
CA LEU A 54 -69.73 -29.06 -65.64
C LEU A 54 -68.27 -28.70 -65.99
N GLU A 55 -68.00 -28.50 -67.28
CA GLU A 55 -66.69 -28.10 -67.79
C GLU A 55 -66.27 -26.71 -67.27
N THR A 56 -67.20 -25.74 -67.21
CA THR A 56 -66.90 -24.42 -66.63
C THR A 56 -66.68 -24.49 -65.12
N LYS A 57 -67.42 -25.32 -64.38
CA LYS A 57 -67.17 -25.61 -62.96
C LYS A 57 -65.82 -26.28 -62.74
N TYR A 58 -65.46 -27.23 -63.59
CA TYR A 58 -64.14 -27.89 -63.56
C TYR A 58 -63.01 -26.89 -63.81
N ARG A 59 -63.13 -26.03 -64.82
CA ARG A 59 -62.15 -24.96 -65.09
C ARG A 59 -62.02 -23.96 -63.93
N ARG A 60 -63.13 -23.59 -63.29
CA ARG A 60 -63.12 -22.74 -62.08
C ARG A 60 -62.38 -23.44 -60.93
N SER A 61 -62.72 -24.70 -60.67
CA SER A 61 -62.05 -25.51 -59.63
C SER A 61 -60.54 -25.64 -59.90
N MET A 62 -60.13 -25.85 -61.15
CA MET A 62 -58.72 -25.91 -61.54
C MET A 62 -57.98 -24.59 -61.28
N LEU A 63 -58.60 -23.44 -61.57
CA LEU A 63 -58.04 -22.13 -61.26
C LEU A 63 -57.93 -21.89 -59.75
N ASP A 64 -58.97 -22.26 -58.99
CA ASP A 64 -58.96 -22.15 -57.53
C ASP A 64 -57.86 -23.01 -56.91
N ILE A 65 -57.67 -24.23 -57.41
CA ILE A 65 -56.57 -25.12 -56.99
C ILE A 65 -55.22 -24.46 -57.27
N ALA A 66 -55.00 -23.87 -58.45
CA ALA A 66 -53.75 -23.21 -58.80
C ALA A 66 -53.46 -22.00 -57.89
N ILE A 67 -54.48 -21.17 -57.60
CA ILE A 67 -54.36 -20.02 -56.70
C ILE A 67 -54.02 -20.47 -55.28
N LEU A 68 -54.68 -21.53 -54.79
CA LEU A 68 -54.41 -22.08 -53.47
C LEU A 68 -52.99 -22.67 -53.38
N GLN A 69 -52.53 -23.35 -54.42
CA GLN A 69 -51.17 -23.88 -54.50
C GLN A 69 -50.12 -22.75 -54.47
N ASP A 70 -50.33 -21.67 -55.23
CA ASP A 70 -49.44 -20.50 -55.22
C ASP A 70 -49.39 -19.82 -53.84
N ARG A 71 -50.56 -19.63 -53.21
CA ARG A 71 -50.64 -19.08 -51.85
C ARG A 71 -49.90 -19.95 -50.84
N ILE A 72 -50.02 -21.27 -50.94
CA ILE A 72 -49.27 -22.21 -50.08
C ILE A 72 -47.77 -22.09 -50.36
N ALA A 73 -47.33 -21.99 -51.62
CA ALA A 73 -45.93 -21.84 -51.98
C ALA A 73 -45.32 -20.54 -51.39
N LEU A 74 -46.04 -19.42 -51.51
CA LEU A 74 -45.65 -18.13 -50.91
C LEU A 74 -45.57 -18.23 -49.38
N GLN A 75 -46.55 -18.88 -48.73
CA GLN A 75 -46.52 -19.11 -47.30
C GLN A 75 -45.33 -19.99 -46.88
N CYS A 76 -45.03 -21.05 -47.62
CA CYS A 76 -43.88 -21.93 -47.36
C CYS A 76 -42.54 -21.20 -47.53
N GLU A 77 -42.39 -20.32 -48.53
CA GLU A 77 -41.19 -19.50 -48.68
C GLU A 77 -41.03 -18.50 -47.53
N SER A 78 -42.12 -17.81 -47.15
CA SER A 78 -42.12 -16.89 -46.01
C SER A 78 -41.74 -17.58 -44.71
N VAL A 79 -42.28 -18.77 -44.45
CA VAL A 79 -41.93 -19.56 -43.25
C VAL A 79 -40.46 -19.98 -43.28
N ARG A 80 -39.94 -20.41 -44.43
CA ARG A 80 -38.51 -20.77 -44.58
C ARG A 80 -37.58 -19.59 -44.30
N LYS A 81 -37.91 -18.38 -44.79
CA LYS A 81 -37.14 -17.16 -44.52
C LYS A 81 -37.12 -16.83 -43.03
N ILE A 82 -38.31 -16.78 -42.40
CA ILE A 82 -38.43 -16.52 -40.95
C ILE A 82 -37.65 -17.57 -40.14
N GLN A 83 -37.68 -18.83 -40.54
CA GLN A 83 -36.93 -19.89 -39.87
C GLN A 83 -35.41 -19.71 -40.00
N SER A 84 -34.93 -19.34 -41.19
CA SER A 84 -33.52 -19.01 -41.42
C SER A 84 -33.08 -17.83 -40.57
N ASP A 85 -33.84 -16.72 -40.59
CA ASP A 85 -33.55 -15.51 -39.82
C ASP A 85 -33.54 -15.81 -38.31
N ARG A 86 -34.47 -16.65 -37.84
CA ARG A 86 -34.50 -17.13 -36.46
C ARG A 86 -33.24 -17.90 -36.11
N ILE A 87 -32.76 -18.79 -36.99
CA ILE A 87 -31.57 -19.60 -36.75
C ILE A 87 -30.32 -18.71 -36.72
N ASP A 88 -30.20 -17.75 -37.65
CA ASP A 88 -29.10 -16.78 -37.67
C ASP A 88 -29.09 -15.94 -36.38
N LEU A 89 -30.23 -15.36 -36.01
CA LEU A 89 -30.36 -14.59 -34.78
C LEU A 89 -30.04 -15.42 -33.53
N SER A 90 -30.50 -16.66 -33.47
CA SER A 90 -30.21 -17.57 -32.35
C SER A 90 -28.72 -17.92 -32.28
N THR A 91 -28.03 -17.99 -33.41
CA THR A 91 -26.58 -18.24 -33.46
C THR A 91 -25.81 -17.02 -32.98
N ARG A 92 -26.13 -15.83 -33.51
CA ARG A 92 -25.53 -14.56 -33.07
C ARG A 92 -25.75 -14.30 -31.58
N MET A 93 -26.92 -14.61 -31.05
CA MET A 93 -27.23 -14.48 -29.63
C MET A 93 -26.33 -15.38 -28.78
N ARG A 94 -26.13 -16.65 -29.18
CA ARG A 94 -25.22 -17.58 -28.49
C ARG A 94 -23.77 -17.10 -28.55
N ASP A 95 -23.31 -16.60 -29.69
CA ASP A 95 -21.95 -16.09 -29.82
C ASP A 95 -21.70 -14.87 -28.90
N MET A 96 -22.67 -13.96 -28.83
CA MET A 96 -22.59 -12.80 -27.93
C MET A 96 -22.63 -13.20 -26.46
N GLU A 97 -23.46 -14.19 -26.10
CA GLU A 97 -23.51 -14.73 -24.75
C GLU A 97 -22.18 -15.39 -24.37
N GLN A 98 -21.55 -16.16 -25.26
CA GLN A 98 -20.23 -16.74 -25.05
C GLN A 98 -19.16 -15.67 -24.86
N LYS A 99 -19.13 -14.64 -25.71
CA LYS A 99 -18.18 -13.51 -25.56
C LYS A 99 -18.37 -12.80 -24.22
N LEU A 100 -19.62 -12.54 -23.82
CA LEU A 100 -19.89 -11.91 -22.52
C LEU A 100 -19.44 -12.78 -21.35
N GLN A 101 -19.61 -14.10 -21.42
CA GLN A 101 -19.11 -15.01 -20.38
C GLN A 101 -17.58 -15.04 -20.33
N HIS A 102 -16.92 -15.00 -21.48
CA HIS A 102 -15.47 -14.93 -21.55
C HIS A 102 -14.93 -13.63 -20.94
N GLU A 103 -15.46 -12.47 -21.34
CA GLU A 103 -15.08 -11.17 -20.77
C GLU A 103 -15.31 -11.12 -19.25
N ARG A 104 -16.41 -11.70 -18.76
CA ARG A 104 -16.67 -11.81 -17.31
C ARG A 104 -15.66 -12.71 -16.62
N GLN A 105 -15.22 -13.78 -17.26
CA GLN A 105 -14.19 -14.67 -16.72
C GLN A 105 -12.83 -13.96 -16.69
N ASP A 106 -12.45 -13.32 -17.78
CA ASP A 106 -11.19 -12.57 -17.88
C ASP A 106 -11.14 -11.44 -16.85
N HIS A 107 -12.24 -10.71 -16.66
CA HIS A 107 -12.34 -9.70 -15.62
C HIS A 107 -12.17 -10.29 -14.21
N ARG A 108 -12.76 -11.47 -13.93
CA ARG A 108 -12.56 -12.17 -12.65
C ARG A 108 -11.09 -12.56 -12.46
N ASP A 109 -10.46 -13.07 -13.50
CA ASP A 109 -9.07 -13.53 -13.45
C ASP A 109 -8.11 -12.37 -13.23
N VAL A 110 -8.26 -11.26 -13.98
CA VAL A 110 -7.51 -10.01 -13.80
C VAL A 110 -7.71 -9.46 -12.38
N ASN A 111 -8.95 -9.37 -11.91
CA ASN A 111 -9.23 -8.86 -10.56
C ASN A 111 -8.62 -9.75 -9.47
N SER A 112 -8.62 -11.08 -9.67
CA SER A 112 -8.00 -12.02 -8.74
C SER A 112 -6.46 -11.89 -8.73
N ALA A 113 -5.84 -11.70 -9.91
CA ALA A 113 -4.40 -11.51 -10.05
C ALA A 113 -3.96 -10.21 -9.38
N LEU A 114 -4.70 -9.12 -9.63
CA LEU A 114 -4.44 -7.82 -9.01
C LEU A 114 -4.60 -7.88 -7.49
N SER A 115 -5.65 -8.54 -7.00
CA SER A 115 -5.86 -8.76 -5.56
C SER A 115 -4.73 -9.54 -4.91
N ARG A 116 -4.18 -10.56 -5.60
CA ARG A 116 -3.01 -11.31 -5.13
C ARG A 116 -1.77 -10.42 -5.08
N GLN A 117 -1.49 -9.66 -6.15
CA GLN A 117 -0.35 -8.74 -6.19
C GLN A 117 -0.41 -7.69 -5.08
N PHE A 118 -1.57 -7.07 -4.86
CA PHE A 118 -1.74 -6.12 -3.76
C PHE A 118 -1.47 -6.75 -2.40
N LYS A 119 -1.95 -7.97 -2.15
CA LYS A 119 -1.67 -8.69 -0.90
C LYS A 119 -0.18 -9.00 -0.75
N THR A 120 0.48 -9.46 -1.81
CA THR A 120 1.93 -9.72 -1.79
C THR A 120 2.72 -8.44 -1.50
N MET A 121 2.41 -7.35 -2.19
CA MET A 121 3.07 -6.07 -1.95
C MET A 121 2.81 -5.56 -0.53
N GLN A 122 1.57 -5.70 -0.03
CA GLN A 122 1.21 -5.31 1.33
C GLN A 122 2.01 -6.10 2.37
N THR A 123 2.15 -7.42 2.21
CA THR A 123 2.92 -8.25 3.15
C THR A 123 4.41 -7.94 3.08
N GLU A 124 4.97 -7.73 1.88
CA GLU A 124 6.37 -7.33 1.71
C GLU A 124 6.70 -6.00 2.38
N LEU A 125 5.86 -4.98 2.16
CA LEU A 125 6.02 -3.66 2.80
C LEU A 125 5.86 -3.76 4.31
N THR A 126 4.85 -4.49 4.79
CA THR A 126 4.64 -4.71 6.23
C THR A 126 5.85 -5.41 6.85
N ASN A 127 6.42 -6.40 6.18
CA ASN A 127 7.61 -7.09 6.64
C ASN A 127 8.85 -6.19 6.64
N LYS A 128 8.99 -5.32 5.62
CA LYS A 128 10.08 -4.34 5.57
C LYS A 128 9.98 -3.33 6.70
N VAL A 129 8.79 -2.79 6.97
CA VAL A 129 8.55 -1.89 8.11
C VAL A 129 8.93 -2.56 9.42
N LYS A 130 8.42 -3.77 9.69
CA LYS A 130 8.76 -4.52 10.91
C LYS A 130 10.27 -4.77 11.08
N ARG A 131 10.98 -5.09 9.99
CA ARG A 131 12.44 -5.28 10.04
C ARG A 131 13.15 -3.97 10.39
N LEU A 132 12.80 -2.88 9.72
CA LEU A 132 13.39 -1.57 9.98
C LEU A 132 13.09 -1.06 11.39
N GLU A 133 11.87 -1.26 11.89
CA GLU A 133 11.50 -0.92 13.28
C GLU A 133 12.34 -1.69 14.29
N LYS A 134 12.60 -2.99 14.03
CA LYS A 134 13.47 -3.81 14.86
C LYS A 134 14.92 -3.32 14.82
N GLU A 135 15.47 -3.04 13.63
CA GLU A 135 16.84 -2.52 13.47
C GLU A 135 17.01 -1.17 14.17
N VAL A 136 16.05 -0.25 14.03
CA VAL A 136 16.06 1.04 14.72
C VAL A 136 16.03 0.84 16.24
N SER A 137 15.21 -0.09 16.75
CA SER A 137 15.14 -0.39 18.18
C SER A 137 16.48 -0.93 18.69
N GLN A 138 17.09 -1.88 17.97
CA GLN A 138 18.39 -2.45 18.32
C GLN A 138 19.52 -1.40 18.31
N LEU A 139 19.60 -0.57 17.27
CA LEU A 139 20.59 0.49 17.19
C LEU A 139 20.44 1.52 18.31
N ASN A 140 19.20 1.83 18.72
CA ASN A 140 18.94 2.72 19.85
C ASN A 140 19.39 2.10 21.19
N GLU A 141 19.20 0.79 21.38
CA GLU A 141 19.70 0.06 22.56
C GLU A 141 21.23 0.05 22.60
N GLU A 142 21.88 -0.29 21.48
CA GLU A 142 23.35 -0.27 21.35
C GLU A 142 23.93 1.13 21.59
N LEU A 143 23.28 2.17 21.05
CA LEU A 143 23.66 3.56 21.27
C LEU A 143 23.54 3.94 22.75
N ALA A 144 22.45 3.55 23.41
CA ALA A 144 22.25 3.82 24.83
C ALA A 144 23.33 3.14 25.70
N LEU A 145 23.66 1.88 25.41
CA LEU A 145 24.73 1.14 26.10
C LEU A 145 26.08 1.83 25.90
N CYS A 146 26.46 2.12 24.65
CA CYS A 146 27.71 2.79 24.32
C CYS A 146 27.84 4.15 25.01
N GLN A 147 26.75 4.93 25.07
CA GLN A 147 26.74 6.20 25.77
C GLN A 147 26.91 6.04 27.28
N GLU A 148 26.33 5.03 27.90
CA GLU A 148 26.52 4.80 29.34
C GLU A 148 27.94 4.33 29.66
N GLU A 149 28.49 3.42 28.86
CA GLU A 149 29.88 2.99 28.99
C GLU A 149 30.85 4.17 28.84
N LEU A 150 30.64 5.04 27.85
CA LEU A 150 31.44 6.24 27.66
C LEU A 150 31.32 7.20 28.86
N ARG A 151 30.13 7.38 29.41
CA ARG A 151 29.93 8.21 30.61
C ARG A 151 30.64 7.60 31.82
N LYS A 152 30.55 6.28 32.00
CA LYS A 152 31.24 5.57 33.07
C LYS A 152 32.75 5.74 32.96
N GLU A 153 33.33 5.47 31.79
CA GLU A 153 34.76 5.60 31.53
C GLU A 153 35.26 7.04 31.79
N LYS A 154 34.50 8.05 31.35
CA LYS A 154 34.84 9.46 31.63
C LYS A 154 34.88 9.75 33.13
N ARG A 155 33.86 9.31 33.88
CA ARG A 155 33.82 9.49 35.36
C ARG A 155 34.99 8.79 36.04
N GLU A 156 35.34 7.58 35.60
CA GLU A 156 36.46 6.81 36.15
C GLU A 156 37.80 7.48 35.85
N ARG A 157 37.99 7.98 34.62
CA ARG A 157 39.17 8.75 34.24
C ARG A 157 39.30 10.05 35.04
N GLU A 158 38.24 10.83 35.17
CA GLU A 158 38.22 12.07 35.97
C GLU A 158 38.50 11.81 37.45
N LYS A 159 38.04 10.68 37.98
CA LYS A 159 38.37 10.27 39.34
C LYS A 159 39.86 9.91 39.47
N MET A 160 40.38 9.09 38.57
CA MET A 160 41.79 8.71 38.55
C MET A 160 42.71 9.93 38.42
N GLU A 161 42.36 10.90 37.59
CA GLU A 161 43.10 12.14 37.42
C GLU A 161 43.14 12.94 38.73
N ARG A 162 41.99 13.12 39.39
CA ARG A 162 41.94 13.77 40.72
C ARG A 162 42.76 13.05 41.78
N ASP A 163 42.72 11.72 41.82
CA ASP A 163 43.48 10.92 42.78
C ASP A 163 45.01 11.07 42.53
N LYS A 164 45.42 11.13 41.26
CA LYS A 164 46.81 11.39 40.87
C LYS A 164 47.25 12.81 41.24
N ASP A 165 46.44 13.82 40.96
CA ASP A 165 46.74 15.21 41.31
C ASP A 165 46.85 15.40 42.82
N ALA A 166 45.97 14.76 43.60
CA ALA A 166 46.05 14.77 45.06
C ALA A 166 47.35 14.12 45.55
N THR A 167 47.78 13.02 44.93
CA THR A 167 49.06 12.35 45.26
C THR A 167 50.24 13.25 44.91
N ILE A 168 50.22 13.92 43.76
CA ILE A 168 51.26 14.86 43.35
C ILE A 168 51.35 16.02 44.35
N ALA A 169 50.21 16.61 44.74
CA ALA A 169 50.16 17.70 45.70
C ALA A 169 50.72 17.29 47.09
N ASP A 170 50.36 16.10 47.58
CA ASP A 170 50.91 15.57 48.85
C ASP A 170 52.44 15.37 48.78
N LEU A 171 52.95 14.84 47.67
CA LEU A 171 54.38 14.65 47.47
C LEU A 171 55.13 15.99 47.36
N LEU A 172 54.59 16.97 46.64
CA LEU A 172 55.15 18.33 46.58
C LEU A 172 55.20 18.97 47.97
N HIS A 173 54.12 18.88 48.74
CA HIS A 173 54.10 19.41 50.10
C HIS A 173 55.15 18.75 51.01
N LYS A 174 55.35 17.43 50.89
CA LYS A 174 56.41 16.72 51.62
C LYS A 174 57.80 17.18 51.21
N LEU A 175 58.04 17.40 49.91
CA LEU A 175 59.30 17.93 49.42
C LEU A 175 59.57 19.34 49.98
N ASP A 176 58.59 20.24 49.90
CA ASP A 176 58.72 21.61 50.43
C ASP A 176 59.01 21.60 51.94
N ASN A 177 58.34 20.73 52.71
CA ASN A 177 58.59 20.60 54.14
C ASN A 177 60.00 20.06 54.43
N MET A 178 60.46 19.05 53.68
CA MET A 178 61.82 18.54 53.80
C MET A 178 62.86 19.59 53.42
N GLU A 179 62.64 20.35 52.35
CA GLU A 179 63.50 21.45 51.92
C GLU A 179 63.63 22.51 53.02
N MET A 180 62.51 22.97 53.58
CA MET A 180 62.50 23.93 54.70
C MET A 180 63.23 23.39 55.94
N HIS A 181 63.06 22.10 56.26
CA HIS A 181 63.80 21.47 57.37
C HIS A 181 65.31 21.46 57.11
N TYR A 182 65.75 21.14 55.89
CA TYR A 182 67.17 21.17 55.54
C TYR A 182 67.74 22.58 55.57
N GLU A 183 67.02 23.56 55.01
CA GLU A 183 67.40 24.97 55.04
C GLU A 183 67.56 25.46 56.49
N LYS A 184 66.62 25.13 57.37
CA LYS A 184 66.70 25.47 58.79
C LYS A 184 67.94 24.87 59.47
N VAL A 185 68.22 23.57 59.27
CA VAL A 185 69.40 22.92 59.86
C VAL A 185 70.69 23.57 59.35
N LEU A 186 70.75 23.92 58.08
CA LEU A 186 71.91 24.62 57.50
C LEU A 186 72.09 26.02 58.09
N HIS A 187 71.01 26.79 58.25
CA HIS A 187 71.07 28.10 58.91
C HIS A 187 71.48 27.98 60.39
N ASP A 188 70.83 27.11 61.17
CA ASP A 188 71.13 26.90 62.59
C ASP A 188 72.60 26.49 62.80
N THR A 189 73.16 25.66 61.91
CA THR A 189 74.58 25.25 61.97
C THR A 189 75.54 26.37 61.59
N LEU A 190 75.24 27.14 60.53
CA LEU A 190 76.05 28.27 60.10
C LEU A 190 76.04 29.41 61.13
N ASP A 191 74.90 29.70 61.75
CA ASP A 191 74.75 30.69 62.81
C ASP A 191 75.52 30.27 64.07
N SER A 192 75.45 28.98 64.44
CA SER A 192 76.24 28.41 65.54
C SER A 192 77.74 28.53 65.29
N LEU A 193 78.22 28.17 64.10
CA LEU A 193 79.63 28.32 63.71
C LEU A 193 80.07 29.80 63.72
N SER A 194 79.22 30.70 63.22
CA SER A 194 79.49 32.14 63.22
C SER A 194 79.57 32.70 64.64
N SER A 195 78.68 32.27 65.53
CA SER A 195 78.71 32.63 66.95
C SER A 195 79.94 32.07 67.67
N GLN A 196 80.40 30.86 67.33
CA GLN A 196 81.63 30.31 67.89
C GLN A 196 82.87 31.10 67.42
N LEU A 197 82.89 31.48 66.14
CA LEU A 197 84.00 32.25 65.56
C LEU A 197 84.05 33.67 66.13
N SER A 198 82.91 34.33 66.37
CA SER A 198 82.85 35.65 67.01
C SER A 198 83.34 35.58 68.47
N VAL A 199 82.94 34.57 69.24
CA VAL A 199 83.42 34.36 70.62
C VAL A 199 84.93 34.09 70.64
N ALA A 200 85.43 33.23 69.74
CA ALA A 200 86.86 32.95 69.64
C ALA A 200 87.63 34.23 69.28
N ARG A 201 87.15 34.99 68.30
CA ARG A 201 87.73 36.28 67.90
C ARG A 201 87.77 37.27 69.06
N GLN A 202 86.65 37.45 69.77
CA GLN A 202 86.59 38.34 70.93
C GLN A 202 87.62 37.94 72.00
N LYS A 203 87.72 36.64 72.34
CA LYS A 203 88.73 36.15 73.29
C LYS A 203 90.16 36.45 72.83
N TRP A 204 90.44 36.34 71.54
CA TRP A 204 91.75 36.69 70.97
C TRP A 204 92.02 38.19 71.05
N GLU A 205 91.04 39.04 70.75
CA GLU A 205 91.12 40.49 70.88
C GLU A 205 91.29 40.92 72.35
N ASP A 206 90.53 40.33 73.28
CA ASP A 206 90.64 40.56 74.73
C ASP A 206 92.02 40.14 75.26
N ASN A 207 92.52 38.95 74.89
CA ASN A 207 93.86 38.51 75.28
C ASN A 207 94.95 39.41 74.68
N SER A 208 94.80 39.83 73.43
CA SER A 208 95.72 40.75 72.77
C SER A 208 95.73 42.11 73.47
N THR A 209 94.57 42.68 73.78
CA THR A 209 94.48 43.96 74.50
C THR A 209 95.02 43.85 75.93
N ALA A 210 94.71 42.78 76.65
CA ALA A 210 95.27 42.51 77.98
C ALA A 210 96.80 42.36 77.95
N LEU A 211 97.34 41.65 76.96
CA LEU A 211 98.78 41.54 76.73
C LEU A 211 99.40 42.91 76.48
N HIS A 212 98.84 43.71 75.56
CA HIS A 212 99.31 45.07 75.28
C HIS A 212 99.25 45.97 76.52
N GLN A 213 98.19 45.89 77.34
CA GLN A 213 98.07 46.64 78.59
C GLN A 213 99.12 46.22 79.62
N ASN A 214 99.36 44.91 79.79
CA ASN A 214 100.40 44.40 80.69
C ASN A 214 101.79 44.90 80.30
N TYR A 215 102.15 44.83 79.01
CA TYR A 215 103.42 45.36 78.53
C TYR A 215 103.52 46.88 78.68
N LYS A 216 102.44 47.62 78.39
CA LYS A 216 102.40 49.07 78.60
C LYS A 216 102.61 49.45 80.08
N GLY A 217 101.99 48.71 81.00
CA GLY A 217 102.18 48.88 82.44
C GLY A 217 103.62 48.61 82.87
N LEU A 218 104.19 47.48 82.43
CA LEU A 218 105.57 47.11 82.72
C LEU A 218 106.57 48.17 82.21
N LEU A 219 106.40 48.64 80.97
CA LEU A 219 107.23 49.72 80.41
C LEU A 219 107.14 51.01 81.24
N SER A 220 105.93 51.34 81.73
CA SER A 220 105.72 52.50 82.60
C SER A 220 106.42 52.35 83.95
N GLU A 221 106.47 51.14 84.53
CA GLU A 221 107.25 50.84 85.76
C GLU A 221 108.75 51.06 85.56
N PHE A 222 109.26 50.84 84.35
CA PHE A 222 110.66 51.12 83.97
C PHE A 222 110.91 52.58 83.56
N GLY A 223 109.91 53.47 83.64
CA GLY A 223 110.04 54.90 83.30
C GLY A 223 110.04 55.21 81.80
N LEU A 224 109.64 54.26 80.96
CA LEU A 224 109.55 54.40 79.51
C LEU A 224 108.09 54.56 79.10
N ASN A 225 107.68 55.75 78.69
CA ASN A 225 106.32 55.99 78.21
C ASN A 225 106.16 55.52 76.76
N ALA A 226 105.14 54.69 76.52
CA ALA A 226 104.84 54.11 75.20
C ALA A 226 104.31 55.11 74.15
N VAL A 227 104.36 56.42 74.41
CA VAL A 227 103.98 57.50 73.46
C VAL A 227 105.22 58.18 72.87
N ASP A 228 106.42 57.91 73.42
CA ASP A 228 107.70 58.50 73.00
C ASP A 228 108.51 57.60 72.04
N ILE A 229 107.89 56.53 71.52
CA ILE A 229 108.39 55.65 70.42
C ILE A 229 107.27 55.54 69.39
#